data_AF-A0A173SDB8-F1
#
_entry.id   AF-A0A173SDB8-F1
#
_cell.length_a   1.000
_cell.length_b   1.000
_cell.length_c   1.000
_cell.angle_alpha   90.00
_cell.angle_beta   90.00
_cell.angle_gamma   90.00
#
_symmetry.space_group_name_H-M   'P 1'
#
loop_
_entity.id
_entity.type
_entity.pdbx_description
1 polymer ?
#
loop_
_entity_poly.entity_id
_entity_poly.type
_entity_poly.pdbx_seq_one_letter_code
_entity_poly.pdbx_strand_id
1 'polypeptide(L)'
;MFNKPTDWTLEHWLNCRARYLLNQIDDCPLEYVWFDSMTDEEKAAHPEAKTTGGYLKERTTADNARKWWAGLSADDRNIIFSLPNFDAETFKEITGIDVDAE
;
A
#
# COMPACT_ATOMS: atom_id res chain seq x y z
N MET A 1 9.43 9.32 -2.52
CA MET A 1 9.18 9.27 -1.05
C MET A 1 10.38 9.77 -0.24
N PHE A 2 11.62 9.66 -0.76
CA PHE A 2 12.86 9.98 -0.04
C PHE A 2 13.67 11.09 -0.72
N ASN A 3 13.06 12.26 -0.91
CA ASN A 3 13.63 13.34 -1.72
C ASN A 3 14.36 14.41 -0.90
N LYS A 4 14.52 14.20 0.41
CA LYS A 4 15.28 15.10 1.28
C LYS A 4 16.69 14.57 1.57
N PRO A 5 17.70 15.44 1.70
CA PRO A 5 19.05 15.03 2.09
C PRO A 5 19.06 14.30 3.43
N THR A 6 19.95 13.31 3.58
CA THR A 6 20.17 12.57 4.83
C THR A 6 21.59 12.05 4.89
N ASP A 7 22.15 11.94 6.10
CA ASP A 7 23.44 11.29 6.35
C ASP A 7 23.32 9.75 6.42
N TRP A 8 22.12 9.20 6.24
CA TRP A 8 21.91 7.76 6.18
C TRP A 8 22.68 7.14 5.01
N THR A 9 23.61 6.25 5.35
CA THR A 9 24.23 5.35 4.39
C THR A 9 23.23 4.31 3.89
N LEU A 10 23.57 3.64 2.78
CA LEU A 10 22.81 2.49 2.28
C LEU A 10 22.63 1.40 3.36
N GLU A 11 23.65 1.18 4.20
CA GLU A 11 23.59 0.21 5.30
C GLU A 11 22.52 0.57 6.34
N HIS A 12 22.39 1.86 6.70
CA HIS A 12 21.31 2.31 7.58
C HIS A 12 19.94 1.99 6.97
N TRP A 13 19.76 2.28 5.67
CA TRP A 13 18.52 1.96 4.96
C TRP A 13 18.23 0.45 4.93
N LEU A 14 19.21 -0.37 4.56
CA LEU A 14 19.03 -1.82 4.43
C LEU A 14 18.64 -2.49 5.76
N ASN A 15 19.14 -1.95 6.87
CA ASN A 15 18.91 -2.46 8.22
C ASN A 15 17.76 -1.78 8.97
N CYS A 16 17.12 -0.74 8.41
CA CYS A 16 16.02 -0.07 9.09
C CYS A 16 14.70 -0.84 8.99
N ARG A 17 13.87 -0.75 10.04
CA ARG A 17 12.52 -1.37 10.07
C ARG A 17 11.60 -0.79 9.00
N ALA A 18 11.74 0.50 8.67
CA ALA A 18 10.89 1.13 7.67
C ALA A 18 11.00 0.47 6.29
N ARG A 19 12.21 0.06 5.87
CA ARG A 19 12.41 -0.72 4.64
C ARG A 19 11.62 -2.03 4.65
N TYR A 20 11.67 -2.75 5.78
CA TYR A 20 10.93 -3.99 5.92
C TYR A 20 9.41 -3.76 5.78
N LEU A 21 8.87 -2.71 6.39
CA LEU A 21 7.46 -2.36 6.29
C LEU A 21 7.06 -1.96 4.86
N LEU A 22 7.85 -1.12 4.20
CA LEU A 22 7.59 -0.64 2.83
C LEU A 22 7.66 -1.78 1.80
N ASN A 23 8.53 -2.77 2.02
CA ASN A 23 8.60 -3.96 1.17
C ASN A 23 7.40 -4.92 1.31
N GLN A 24 6.46 -4.65 2.22
CA GLN A 24 5.21 -5.41 2.34
C GLN A 24 4.09 -4.83 1.47
N ILE A 25 4.31 -3.69 0.81
CA ILE A 25 3.36 -3.16 -0.16
C ILE A 25 3.31 -4.16 -1.33
N ASP A 26 2.12 -4.69 -1.59
CA ASP A 26 1.89 -5.60 -2.69
C ASP A 26 2.10 -4.88 -4.04
N ASP A 27 2.95 -5.43 -4.90
CA ASP A 27 3.22 -4.92 -6.23
C ASP A 27 2.39 -5.64 -7.31
N CYS A 28 1.57 -6.62 -6.91
CA CYS A 28 0.71 -7.33 -7.83
C CYS A 28 -0.39 -6.40 -8.38
N PRO A 29 -0.49 -6.23 -9.72
CA PRO A 29 -1.52 -5.39 -10.33
C PRO A 29 -2.90 -6.06 -10.31
N LEU A 30 -3.00 -7.30 -9.84
CA LEU A 30 -4.22 -8.10 -9.83
C LEU A 30 -4.48 -8.68 -8.44
N GLU A 31 -5.70 -8.49 -7.94
CA GLU A 31 -6.19 -9.13 -6.73
C GLU A 31 -7.33 -10.09 -7.09
N TYR A 32 -7.27 -11.32 -6.59
CA TYR A 32 -8.39 -12.24 -6.72
C TYR A 32 -9.44 -11.94 -5.63
N VAL A 33 -10.64 -11.55 -6.06
CA VAL A 33 -11.78 -11.29 -5.17
C VAL A 33 -12.70 -12.50 -5.19
N TRP A 34 -12.83 -13.15 -4.03
CA TRP A 34 -13.73 -14.29 -3.83
C TRP A 34 -15.18 -13.88 -3.98
N PHE A 35 -15.99 -14.74 -4.60
CA PHE A 35 -17.41 -14.48 -4.86
C PHE A 35 -18.21 -14.06 -3.61
N ASP A 36 -17.92 -14.66 -2.46
CA ASP A 36 -18.59 -14.36 -1.19
C ASP A 36 -18.22 -12.97 -0.63
N SER A 37 -17.06 -12.45 -1.02
CA SER A 37 -16.56 -11.12 -0.63
C SER A 37 -16.90 -10.02 -1.64
N MET A 38 -17.48 -10.37 -2.79
CA MET A 38 -17.88 -9.41 -3.82
C MET A 38 -19.11 -8.61 -3.39
N THR A 39 -19.10 -7.32 -3.70
CA THR A 39 -20.27 -6.43 -3.64
C THR A 39 -21.33 -6.84 -4.66
N ASP A 40 -22.56 -6.36 -4.50
CA ASP A 40 -23.63 -6.65 -5.45
C ASP A 40 -23.35 -6.04 -6.83
N GLU A 41 -22.70 -4.87 -6.87
CA GLU A 41 -22.23 -4.23 -8.11
C GLU A 41 -21.17 -5.06 -8.80
N GLU A 42 -20.18 -5.58 -8.06
CA GLU A 42 -19.15 -6.47 -8.62
C GLU A 42 -19.77 -7.77 -9.15
N LYS A 43 -20.73 -8.37 -8.44
CA LYS A 43 -21.45 -9.57 -8.89
C LYS A 43 -22.26 -9.32 -10.15
N ALA A 44 -22.86 -8.13 -10.28
CA ALA A 44 -23.60 -7.73 -11.48
C ALA A 44 -22.66 -7.49 -12.67
N ALA A 45 -21.49 -6.91 -12.44
CA ALA A 45 -20.48 -6.65 -13.47
C ALA A 45 -19.74 -7.93 -13.92
N HIS A 46 -19.58 -8.91 -13.03
CA HIS A 46 -18.85 -10.15 -13.26
C HIS A 46 -19.74 -11.39 -13.01
N PRO A 47 -20.76 -11.66 -13.86
CA PRO A 47 -21.63 -12.82 -13.70
C PRO A 47 -20.87 -14.16 -13.82
N GLU A 48 -19.73 -14.18 -14.50
CA GLU A 48 -18.82 -15.33 -14.59
C GLU A 48 -18.27 -15.77 -13.23
N ALA A 49 -18.17 -14.85 -12.28
CA ALA A 49 -17.63 -15.09 -10.94
C ALA A 49 -18.40 -16.18 -10.17
N LYS A 50 -19.68 -16.39 -10.50
CA LYS A 50 -20.50 -17.47 -9.92
C LYS A 50 -19.94 -18.85 -10.25
N THR A 51 -19.36 -19.02 -11.45
CA THR A 51 -18.80 -20.30 -11.90
C THR A 51 -17.33 -20.42 -11.53
N THR A 52 -16.57 -19.33 -11.64
CA THR A 52 -15.12 -19.31 -11.33
C THR A 52 -14.81 -19.19 -9.84
N GLY A 53 -15.79 -18.86 -9.00
CA GLY A 53 -15.62 -18.66 -7.56
C GLY A 53 -15.15 -17.26 -7.16
N GLY A 54 -15.07 -16.33 -8.12
CA GLY A 54 -14.50 -15.00 -7.95
C GLY A 54 -13.98 -14.44 -9.27
N TYR A 55 -13.32 -13.28 -9.20
CA TYR A 55 -12.74 -12.62 -10.38
C TYR A 55 -11.41 -11.95 -10.06
N LEU A 56 -10.64 -11.62 -11.10
CA LEU A 56 -9.42 -10.84 -10.97
C LEU A 56 -9.75 -9.35 -11.11
N LYS A 57 -9.45 -8.60 -10.06
CA LYS A 57 -9.64 -7.14 -9.99
C LYS A 57 -8.31 -6.45 -10.24
N GLU A 58 -8.29 -5.50 -11.16
CA GLU A 58 -7.14 -4.62 -11.35
C GLU A 58 -6.95 -3.69 -10.15
N ARG A 59 -5.69 -3.52 -9.74
CA ARG A 59 -5.27 -2.64 -8.65
C ARG A 59 -4.21 -1.68 -9.13
N THR A 60 -4.30 -0.43 -8.68
CA THR A 60 -3.21 0.53 -8.84
C THR A 60 -2.21 0.43 -7.70
N THR A 61 -1.00 0.96 -7.89
CA THR A 61 -0.01 1.09 -6.80
C THR A 61 -0.57 1.82 -5.59
N ALA A 62 -1.39 2.86 -5.82
CA ALA A 62 -2.04 3.60 -4.75
C ALA A 62 -3.08 2.75 -4.00
N ASP A 63 -3.83 1.88 -4.70
CA ASP A 63 -4.78 0.98 -4.04
C ASP A 63 -4.08 -0.02 -3.12
N ASN A 64 -2.99 -0.62 -3.61
CA ASN A 64 -2.21 -1.56 -2.82
C ASN A 64 -1.53 -0.87 -1.63
N ALA A 65 -0.99 0.34 -1.82
CA ALA A 65 -0.42 1.13 -0.74
C ALA A 65 -1.46 1.48 0.33
N ARG A 66 -2.68 1.90 -0.05
CA ARG A 66 -3.76 2.18 0.91
C ARG A 66 -4.19 0.93 1.68
N LYS A 67 -4.28 -0.23 0.99
CA LYS A 67 -4.58 -1.51 1.63
C LYS A 67 -3.50 -1.89 2.66
N TRP A 68 -2.23 -1.75 2.29
CA TRP A 68 -1.10 -1.95 3.19
C TRP A 68 -1.17 -1.00 4.40
N TRP A 69 -1.38 0.29 4.17
CA TRP A 69 -1.45 1.32 5.22
C TRP A 69 -2.56 1.07 6.24
N ALA A 70 -3.74 0.65 5.77
CA ALA A 70 -4.86 0.30 6.63
C ALA A 70 -4.56 -0.88 7.56
N GLY A 71 -3.63 -1.77 7.19
CA GLY A 71 -3.18 -2.89 8.00
C GLY A 71 -2.06 -2.57 9.01
N LEU A 72 -1.44 -1.39 8.92
CA LEU A 72 -0.35 -1.00 9.83
C LEU A 72 -0.86 -0.49 11.18
N SER A 73 -0.11 -0.81 12.23
CA SER A 73 -0.25 -0.19 13.55
C SER A 73 0.20 1.28 13.53
N ALA A 74 -0.27 2.08 14.50
CA ALA A 74 0.19 3.46 14.65
C ALA A 74 1.72 3.54 14.85
N ASP A 75 2.30 2.60 15.61
CA ASP A 75 3.75 2.53 15.82
C ASP A 75 4.52 2.27 14.53
N ASP A 76 4.03 1.37 13.68
CA ASP A 76 4.65 1.08 12.38
C ASP A 76 4.55 2.26 11.42
N ARG A 77 3.43 3.00 11.43
CA ARG A 77 3.29 4.25 10.66
C ARG A 77 4.28 5.30 11.14
N ASN A 78 4.42 5.47 12.46
CA ASN A 78 5.39 6.40 13.06
C ASN A 78 6.84 6.06 12.70
N ILE A 79 7.19 4.78 12.54
CA ILE A 79 8.50 4.36 12.07
C ILE A 79 8.77 4.87 10.64
N ILE A 80 7.77 4.87 9.75
CA ILE A 80 7.91 5.42 8.39
C ILE A 80 8.11 6.94 8.44
N PHE A 81 7.31 7.65 9.24
CA PHE A 81 7.39 9.11 9.39
C PHE A 81 8.73 9.57 9.99
N SER A 82 9.32 8.73 10.83
CA SER A 82 10.59 9.03 11.51
C SER A 82 11.81 8.89 10.59
N LEU A 83 11.63 8.47 9.32
CA LEU A 83 12.72 8.44 8.36
C LEU A 83 13.25 9.87 8.12
N PRO A 84 14.57 10.11 8.22
CA PRO A 84 15.14 11.46 8.15
C PRO A 84 14.92 12.14 6.79
N ASN A 85 14.70 11.35 5.74
CA ASN A 85 14.44 11.80 4.39
C ASN A 85 12.95 11.70 3.99
N PHE A 86 12.05 11.47 4.95
CA PHE A 86 10.61 11.36 4.68
C PHE A 86 10.04 12.66 4.10
N ASP A 87 9.31 12.51 3.00
CA ASP A 87 8.65 13.59 2.30
C ASP A 87 7.16 13.28 2.13
N ALA A 88 6.31 13.99 2.90
CA ALA A 88 4.87 13.75 2.96
C ALA A 88 4.17 14.01 1.61
N GLU A 89 4.58 15.04 0.88
CA GLU A 89 4.02 15.37 -0.44
C GLU A 89 4.32 14.25 -1.45
N THR A 90 5.58 13.82 -1.53
CA THR A 90 5.96 12.71 -2.42
C THR A 90 5.36 11.38 -1.95
N PHE A 91 5.19 11.18 -0.63
CA PHE A 91 4.51 10.01 -0.08
C PHE A 91 3.07 9.95 -0.58
N LYS A 92 2.34 11.07 -0.48
CA LYS A 92 0.96 11.20 -0.95
C LYS A 92 0.84 11.06 -2.47
N GLU A 93 1.76 11.59 -3.25
CA GLU A 93 1.76 11.45 -4.71
C GLU A 93 1.83 9.97 -5.13
N ILE A 94 2.72 9.19 -4.52
CA ILE A 94 2.94 7.78 -4.88
C ILE A 94 1.83 6.87 -4.32
N THR A 95 1.47 7.06 -3.06
CA THR A 95 0.60 6.13 -2.32
C THR A 95 -0.86 6.56 -2.30
N GLY A 96 -1.13 7.84 -2.56
CA GLY A 96 -2.45 8.43 -2.40
C GLY A 96 -2.91 8.57 -0.95
N ILE A 97 -2.00 8.49 0.03
CA ILE A 97 -2.26 8.62 1.47
C ILE A 97 -1.83 10.02 1.93
N ASP A 98 -2.75 10.75 2.55
CA ASP A 98 -2.48 12.06 3.12
C ASP A 98 -2.22 11.94 4.62
N VAL A 99 -0.95 12.00 5.00
CA VAL A 99 -0.49 11.76 6.38
C VAL A 99 -0.67 12.97 7.29
N ASP A 100 -0.86 14.16 6.70
CA ASP A 100 -1.12 15.41 7.43
C ASP A 100 -2.63 15.60 7.70
N ALA A 101 -3.48 14.75 7.11
CA ALA A 101 -4.93 14.76 7.28
C ALA A 101 -5.45 13.68 8.25
N GLU A 102 -4.58 12.80 8.76
CA GLU A 102 -4.85 11.83 9.84
C GLU A 102 -4.80 12.52 11.22
#